data_AF-A0A534Y2U4-F1
#
_entry.id   AF-A0A534Y2U4-F1
#
_cell.length_a   1.000
_cell.length_b   1.000
_cell.length_c   1.000
_cell.angle_alpha   90.00
_cell.angle_beta   90.00
_cell.angle_gamma   90.00
#
_symmetry.space_group_name_H-M   'P 1'
#
loop_
_entity.id
_entity.type
_entity.pdbx_description
1 polymer ?
#
loop_
_entity_poly.entity_id
_entity_poly.type
_entity_poly.pdbx_seq_one_letter_code
_entity_poly.pdbx_strand_id
1 'polypeptide(L)'
;MPCITLRRELTKIEEAQVCARGEFDVWAPREVAGLVALALCAARKAAGRWISSGECLARIAAEFVETWRLFDDERNTLHKQILERDDGLCQVPGCSRAADHAHHIVFRSAGGTDDHWNLVSLCAAHHLHCVHMGWIRVTGRAPDGLRWELGLGARA
;
A
#
# COMPACT_ATOMS: atom_id res chain seq x y z
N MET A 1 19.91 -9.23 -8.61
CA MET A 1 18.97 -8.68 -7.61
C MET A 1 19.17 -7.17 -7.54
N PRO A 2 18.15 -6.34 -7.81
CA PRO A 2 18.29 -4.88 -7.76
C PRO A 2 18.34 -4.39 -6.30
N CYS A 3 18.96 -3.23 -6.05
CA CYS A 3 19.12 -2.66 -4.69
C CYS A 3 17.80 -2.49 -3.93
N ILE A 4 16.70 -2.26 -4.64
CA ILE A 4 15.35 -2.17 -4.06
C ILE A 4 14.90 -3.49 -3.44
N THR A 5 15.17 -4.62 -4.09
CA THR A 5 14.85 -5.95 -3.55
C THR A 5 15.66 -6.21 -2.30
N LEU A 6 16.96 -5.89 -2.32
CA LEU A 6 17.81 -6.02 -1.13
C LEU A 6 17.28 -5.19 0.04
N ARG A 7 16.92 -3.93 -0.21
CA ARG A 7 16.36 -3.05 0.82
C ARG A 7 15.08 -3.64 1.44
N ARG A 8 14.19 -4.20 0.62
CA ARG A 8 12.96 -4.85 1.08
C ARG A 8 13.25 -6.06 1.97
N GLU A 9 14.19 -6.92 1.56
CA GLU A 9 14.57 -8.07 2.38
C GLU A 9 15.19 -7.64 3.72
N LEU A 10 16.00 -6.59 3.73
CA LEU A 10 16.53 -6.01 4.97
C LEU A 10 15.43 -5.44 5.87
N THR A 11 14.46 -4.71 5.31
CA THR A 11 13.31 -4.18 6.07
C THR A 11 12.48 -5.30 6.68
N LYS A 12 12.20 -6.38 5.93
CA LYS A 12 11.48 -7.55 6.47
C LYS A 12 12.22 -8.19 7.66
N ILE A 13 13.55 -8.27 7.57
CA ILE A 13 14.38 -8.81 8.66
C ILE A 13 14.28 -7.90 9.89
N GLU A 14 14.37 -6.59 9.71
CA GLU A 14 14.24 -5.61 10.79
C GLU A 14 12.85 -5.67 11.44
N GLU A 15 11.78 -5.70 10.64
CA GLU A 15 10.39 -5.86 11.12
C GLU A 15 10.23 -7.16 11.93
N ALA A 16 10.74 -8.28 11.43
CA ALA A 16 10.69 -9.56 12.14
C ALA A 16 11.44 -9.51 13.49
N GLN A 17 12.57 -8.80 13.55
CA GLN A 17 13.33 -8.59 14.79
C GLN A 17 12.57 -7.72 15.80
N VAL A 18 11.92 -6.64 15.33
CA VAL A 18 11.07 -5.77 16.18
C VAL A 18 9.90 -6.57 16.76
N CYS A 19 9.21 -7.36 15.93
CA CYS A 19 8.13 -8.24 16.37
C CYS A 19 8.60 -9.26 17.42
N ALA A 20 9.79 -9.84 17.24
CA ALA A 20 10.35 -10.81 18.19
C ALA A 20 10.70 -10.20 19.56
N ARG A 21 11.11 -8.93 19.60
CA ARG A 21 11.42 -8.19 20.84
C ARG A 21 10.18 -7.70 21.58
N GLY A 22 9.03 -7.61 20.90
CA GLY A 22 7.80 -7.05 21.47
C GLY A 22 7.88 -5.54 21.71
N GLU A 23 8.79 -4.85 21.02
CA GLU A 23 8.96 -3.40 21.09
C GLU A 23 8.11 -2.72 20.03
N PHE A 24 7.37 -1.68 20.41
CA PHE A 24 6.54 -0.89 19.49
C PHE A 24 6.67 0.58 19.87
N ASP A 25 7.61 1.27 19.21
CA ASP A 25 7.80 2.70 19.33
C ASP A 25 7.27 3.39 18.08
N VAL A 26 6.30 4.29 18.26
CA VAL A 26 5.70 5.05 17.16
C VAL A 26 5.72 6.52 17.50
N TRP A 27 6.24 7.32 16.56
CA TRP A 27 6.07 8.76 16.63
C TRP A 27 4.64 9.13 16.23
N ALA A 28 3.98 9.93 17.06
CA ALA A 28 2.66 10.46 16.76
C ALA A 28 2.53 11.89 17.32
N PRO A 29 1.71 12.75 16.68
CA PRO A 29 1.31 14.02 17.28
C PRO A 29 0.69 13.81 18.67
N ARG A 30 0.89 14.78 19.58
CA ARG A 30 0.48 14.67 20.98
C ARG A 30 -1.01 14.30 21.16
N GLU A 31 -1.87 14.85 20.31
CA GLU A 31 -3.31 14.55 20.33
C GLU A 31 -3.60 13.08 19.99
N VAL A 32 -2.92 12.56 18.97
CA VAL A 32 -3.03 11.15 18.56
C VAL A 32 -2.48 10.23 19.65
N ALA A 33 -1.32 10.56 20.22
CA ALA A 33 -0.74 9.80 21.32
C ALA A 33 -1.67 9.78 22.56
N GLY A 34 -2.32 10.90 22.87
CA GLY A 34 -3.31 11.00 23.95
C GLY A 34 -4.54 10.12 23.70
N LEU A 35 -5.07 10.13 22.48
CA LEU A 35 -6.19 9.28 22.07
C LEU A 35 -5.84 7.78 22.20
N VAL A 36 -4.66 7.39 21.72
CA VAL A 36 -4.18 6.01 21.84
C VAL A 36 -4.05 5.62 23.32
N ALA A 37 -3.45 6.46 24.17
CA ALA A 37 -3.32 6.19 25.59
C ALA A 37 -4.69 5.99 26.28
N LEU A 38 -5.69 6.81 25.95
CA LEU A 38 -7.06 6.65 26.44
C LEU A 38 -7.70 5.33 25.97
N ALA A 39 -7.51 4.96 24.70
CA ALA A 39 -8.01 3.70 24.17
C ALA A 39 -7.36 2.49 24.86
N LEU A 40 -6.05 2.52 25.12
CA LEU A 40 -5.36 1.47 25.89
C LEU A 40 -5.92 1.36 27.32
N CYS A 41 -6.17 2.49 28.00
CA CYS A 41 -6.80 2.50 29.32
C CYS A 41 -8.21 1.90 29.29
N ALA A 42 -9.02 2.25 28.28
CA ALA A 42 -10.36 1.68 28.10
C ALA A 42 -10.30 0.17 27.85
N ALA A 43 -9.38 -0.30 27.01
CA ALA A 43 -9.18 -1.72 26.73
C ALA A 43 -8.79 -2.51 27.98
N ARG A 44 -7.89 -1.98 28.81
CA ARG A 44 -7.53 -2.60 30.11
C ARG A 44 -8.70 -2.66 31.07
N LYS A 45 -9.47 -1.56 31.15
CA LYS A 45 -10.67 -1.51 31.99
C LYS A 45 -11.70 -2.54 31.54
N ALA A 46 -11.93 -2.68 30.24
CA ALA A 46 -12.84 -3.68 29.68
C ALA A 46 -12.34 -5.12 29.90
N ALA A 47 -11.03 -5.36 29.87
CA ALA A 47 -10.44 -6.67 30.13
C ALA A 47 -10.53 -7.11 31.60
N GLY A 48 -10.70 -6.18 32.55
CA GLY A 48 -10.78 -6.48 33.98
C GLY A 48 -9.47 -6.99 34.60
N ARG A 49 -8.37 -7.00 33.86
CA ARG A 49 -7.04 -7.44 34.30
C ARG A 49 -5.95 -6.61 33.64
N TRP A 50 -4.74 -6.68 34.19
CA TRP A 50 -3.58 -6.09 33.53
C TRP A 50 -3.26 -6.85 32.23
N ILE A 51 -3.09 -6.09 31.15
CA ILE A 51 -2.67 -6.56 29.82
C ILE A 51 -1.64 -5.59 29.24
N SER A 52 -0.71 -6.12 28.44
CA SER A 52 0.33 -5.34 27.78
C SER A 52 -0.28 -4.35 26.78
N SER A 53 0.46 -3.30 26.40
CA SER A 53 0.00 -2.36 25.38
C SER A 53 -0.23 -3.06 24.03
N GLY A 54 0.59 -4.06 23.68
CA GLY A 54 0.39 -4.87 22.48
C GLY A 54 -0.91 -5.67 22.51
N GLU A 55 -1.27 -6.30 23.64
CA GLU A 55 -2.55 -7.00 23.76
C GLU A 55 -3.74 -6.01 23.75
N CYS A 56 -3.60 -4.82 24.33
CA CYS A 56 -4.62 -3.77 24.21
C CYS A 56 -4.84 -3.39 22.74
N LEU A 57 -3.76 -3.15 21.99
CA LEU A 57 -3.83 -2.81 20.56
C LEU A 57 -4.50 -3.93 19.77
N ALA A 58 -4.16 -5.20 20.03
CA ALA A 58 -4.79 -6.33 19.37
C ALA A 58 -6.31 -6.40 19.64
N ARG A 59 -6.75 -6.14 20.87
CA ARG A 59 -8.18 -6.10 21.23
C ARG A 59 -8.91 -4.94 20.57
N ILE A 60 -8.31 -3.74 20.60
CA ILE A 60 -8.89 -2.55 19.95
C ILE A 60 -9.02 -2.79 18.44
N ALA A 61 -7.98 -3.37 17.83
CA ALA A 61 -7.99 -3.72 16.42
C ALA A 61 -9.06 -4.77 16.09
N ALA A 62 -9.22 -5.81 16.92
CA ALA A 62 -10.26 -6.82 16.73
C ALA A 62 -11.67 -6.22 16.82
N GLU A 63 -11.92 -5.38 17.82
CA GLU A 63 -13.20 -4.68 17.98
C GLU A 63 -13.48 -3.75 16.79
N PHE A 64 -12.46 -3.03 16.33
CA PHE A 64 -12.54 -2.19 15.13
C PHE A 64 -12.91 -3.05 13.91
N VAL A 65 -12.18 -4.14 13.66
CA VAL A 65 -12.45 -5.01 12.52
C VAL A 65 -13.89 -5.53 12.59
N GLU A 66 -14.34 -6.09 13.71
CA GLU A 66 -15.70 -6.63 13.83
C GLU A 66 -16.79 -5.54 13.68
N THR A 67 -16.57 -4.35 14.25
CA THR A 67 -17.51 -3.22 14.11
C THR A 67 -17.63 -2.75 12.67
N TRP A 68 -16.50 -2.69 11.96
CA TRP A 68 -16.44 -2.16 10.60
C TRP A 68 -16.57 -3.24 9.53
N ARG A 69 -16.59 -4.52 9.90
CA ARG A 69 -16.73 -5.68 9.01
C ARG A 69 -18.00 -5.66 8.17
N LEU A 70 -19.07 -5.06 8.68
CA LEU A 70 -20.33 -4.92 7.93
C LEU A 70 -20.26 -3.86 6.83
N PHE A 71 -19.32 -2.92 6.93
CA PHE A 71 -18.96 -1.99 5.85
C PHE A 71 -17.85 -2.54 4.96
N ASP A 72 -17.21 -3.63 5.39
CA ASP A 72 -16.29 -4.45 4.62
C ASP A 72 -17.04 -5.42 3.70
N ASP A 73 -18.10 -4.92 3.04
CA ASP A 73 -18.47 -5.43 1.72
C ASP A 73 -17.35 -4.98 0.80
N GLU A 74 -16.21 -5.65 0.96
CA GLU A 74 -14.91 -5.37 0.40
C GLU A 74 -15.07 -5.62 -1.09
N ARG A 75 -15.68 -4.66 -1.79
CA ARG A 75 -15.94 -4.77 -3.22
C ARG A 75 -14.59 -5.11 -3.81
N ASN A 76 -14.50 -6.33 -4.35
CA ASN A 76 -13.33 -6.83 -5.04
C ASN A 76 -13.23 -6.08 -6.37
N THR A 77 -12.97 -4.78 -6.26
CA THR A 77 -12.90 -3.88 -7.38
C THR A 77 -11.70 -4.29 -8.19
N LEU A 78 -11.82 -4.15 -9.51
CA LEU A 78 -10.72 -4.32 -10.42
C LEU A 78 -9.46 -3.56 -9.95
N HIS A 79 -9.63 -2.36 -9.40
CA HIS A 79 -8.54 -1.60 -8.80
C HIS A 79 -7.80 -2.39 -7.71
N LYS A 80 -8.53 -2.95 -6.75
CA LYS A 80 -7.93 -3.76 -5.66
C LYS A 80 -7.21 -4.99 -6.20
N GLN A 81 -7.81 -5.72 -7.15
CA GLN A 81 -7.20 -6.91 -7.77
C GLN A 81 -5.87 -6.61 -8.43
N ILE A 82 -5.76 -5.46 -9.11
CA ILE A 82 -4.54 -5.04 -9.79
C ILE A 82 -3.47 -4.63 -8.79
N LEU A 83 -3.84 -3.90 -7.72
CA LEU A 83 -2.93 -3.57 -6.64
C LEU A 83 -2.41 -4.85 -5.97
N GLU A 84 -3.27 -5.79 -5.63
CA GLU A 84 -2.87 -7.06 -5.01
C GLU A 84 -1.94 -7.88 -5.90
N ARG A 85 -2.24 -7.99 -7.20
CA ARG A 85 -1.37 -8.67 -8.18
C ARG A 85 0.04 -8.06 -8.20
N ASP A 86 0.14 -6.75 -8.02
CA ASP A 86 1.37 -5.98 -8.12
C ASP A 86 2.00 -5.71 -6.74
N ASP A 87 1.66 -6.52 -5.72
CA ASP A 87 2.11 -6.43 -4.33
C ASP A 87 1.84 -5.07 -3.65
N GLY A 88 0.85 -4.32 -4.14
CA GLY A 88 0.51 -2.97 -3.68
C GLY A 88 1.57 -1.92 -4.04
N LEU A 89 2.44 -2.20 -5.00
CA LEU A 89 3.64 -1.41 -5.28
C LEU A 89 3.64 -0.83 -6.69
N CYS A 90 4.24 0.35 -6.81
CA CYS A 90 4.43 1.00 -8.10
C CYS A 90 5.35 0.18 -9.01
N GLN A 91 4.88 -0.18 -10.19
CA GLN A 91 5.58 -1.04 -11.14
C GLN A 91 6.59 -0.31 -12.05
N VAL A 92 6.72 1.01 -11.92
CA VAL A 92 7.80 1.75 -12.61
C VAL A 92 9.16 1.23 -12.13
N PRO A 93 10.06 0.85 -13.04
CA PRO A 93 11.38 0.31 -12.67
C PRO A 93 12.14 1.22 -11.72
N GLY A 94 12.57 0.67 -10.58
CA GLY A 94 13.33 1.40 -9.55
C GLY A 94 12.48 2.15 -8.53
N CYS A 95 11.14 2.18 -8.66
CA CYS A 95 10.27 2.79 -7.66
C CYS A 95 9.96 1.82 -6.50
N SER A 96 9.99 2.34 -5.27
CA SER A 96 9.64 1.60 -4.04
C SER A 96 8.39 2.11 -3.35
N ARG A 97 7.63 3.02 -3.96
CA ARG A 97 6.45 3.64 -3.35
C ARG A 97 5.24 2.71 -3.46
N ALA A 98 4.35 2.79 -2.48
CA ALA A 98 3.03 2.18 -2.57
C ALA A 98 2.29 2.68 -3.81
N ALA A 99 1.52 1.80 -4.45
CA ALA A 99 0.64 2.15 -5.53
C ALA A 99 -0.71 2.63 -5.00
N ASP A 100 -1.24 3.66 -5.65
CA ASP A 100 -2.54 4.26 -5.33
C ASP A 100 -3.54 4.08 -6.47
N HIS A 101 -3.07 3.70 -7.66
CA HIS A 101 -3.85 3.71 -8.89
C HIS A 101 -3.57 2.48 -9.76
N ALA A 102 -4.63 1.84 -10.27
CA ALA A 102 -4.57 0.96 -11.43
C ALA A 102 -4.65 1.80 -12.72
N HIS A 103 -3.55 1.84 -13.46
CA HIS A 103 -3.39 2.63 -14.68
C HIS A 103 -3.59 1.80 -15.94
N HIS A 104 -4.40 2.30 -16.88
CA HIS A 104 -4.59 1.68 -18.19
C HIS A 104 -3.37 1.89 -19.11
N ILE A 105 -2.68 0.82 -19.50
CA ILE A 105 -1.52 0.82 -20.40
C ILE A 105 -1.92 1.37 -21.78
N VAL A 106 -2.99 0.83 -22.36
CA VAL A 106 -3.74 1.48 -23.43
C VAL A 106 -4.78 2.35 -22.74
N PHE A 107 -4.63 3.67 -22.83
CA PHE A 107 -5.53 4.62 -22.15
C PHE A 107 -7.00 4.31 -22.43
N ARG A 108 -7.84 4.45 -21.40
CA ARG A 108 -9.29 4.32 -21.54
C ARG A 108 -9.88 5.27 -22.58
N SER A 109 -9.35 6.50 -22.66
CA SER A 109 -9.72 7.49 -23.68
C SER A 109 -9.37 7.08 -25.11
N ALA A 110 -8.44 6.15 -25.28
CA ALA A 110 -8.06 5.54 -26.56
C ALA A 110 -8.73 4.17 -26.79
N GLY A 111 -9.78 3.83 -26.01
CA GLY A 111 -10.51 2.57 -26.13
C GLY A 111 -9.88 1.38 -25.39
N GLY A 112 -8.98 1.63 -24.44
CA GLY A 112 -8.39 0.59 -23.60
C GLY A 112 -9.42 -0.17 -22.76
N THR A 113 -9.26 -1.48 -22.64
CA THR A 113 -10.15 -2.35 -21.87
C THR A 113 -9.83 -2.32 -20.38
N ASP A 114 -10.79 -2.73 -19.56
CA ASP A 114 -10.64 -2.98 -18.12
C ASP A 114 -10.08 -4.41 -17.85
N ASP A 115 -9.50 -5.08 -18.86
CA ASP A 115 -8.87 -6.39 -18.66
C ASP A 115 -7.59 -6.26 -17.81
N HIS A 116 -7.30 -7.29 -17.03
CA HIS A 116 -6.12 -7.30 -16.13
C HIS A 116 -4.81 -7.02 -16.85
N TRP A 117 -4.64 -7.52 -18.09
CA TRP A 117 -3.42 -7.32 -18.85
C TRP A 117 -3.18 -5.84 -19.22
N ASN A 118 -4.25 -5.03 -19.30
CA ASN A 118 -4.19 -3.62 -19.67
C ASN A 118 -4.04 -2.70 -18.46
N LEU A 119 -3.97 -3.24 -17.24
CA LEU A 119 -3.89 -2.46 -16.01
C LEU A 119 -2.60 -2.73 -15.26
N VAL A 120 -1.98 -1.69 -14.73
CA VAL A 120 -0.74 -1.76 -13.94
C VAL A 120 -0.77 -0.79 -12.76
N SER A 121 -0.24 -1.20 -11.61
CA SER A 121 -0.23 -0.42 -10.38
C SER A 121 0.85 0.66 -10.40
N LEU A 122 0.45 1.91 -10.13
CA LEU A 122 1.33 3.08 -10.07
C LEU A 122 1.06 3.93 -8.82
N CYS A 123 2.12 4.51 -8.26
CA CYS A 123 1.98 5.56 -7.24
C CYS A 123 1.42 6.85 -7.86
N ALA A 124 0.80 7.70 -7.05
CA ALA A 124 0.25 8.97 -7.52
C ALA A 124 1.26 9.82 -8.33
N ALA A 125 2.52 9.86 -7.90
CA ALA A 125 3.57 10.63 -8.57
C ALA A 125 3.84 10.14 -9.99
N HIS A 126 4.11 8.84 -10.17
CA HIS A 126 4.39 8.29 -11.50
C HIS A 126 3.15 8.26 -12.39
N HIS A 127 1.97 8.00 -11.82
CA HIS A 127 0.73 8.01 -12.59
C HIS A 127 0.45 9.40 -13.15
N LEU A 128 0.31 10.41 -12.29
CA LEU A 128 -0.21 11.73 -12.66
C LEU A 128 0.87 12.63 -13.26
N HIS A 129 2.09 12.61 -12.73
CA HIS A 129 3.13 13.56 -13.11
C HIS A 129 4.15 13.01 -14.08
N CYS A 130 4.18 11.70 -14.32
CA CYS A 130 5.13 11.12 -15.28
C CYS A 130 4.42 10.53 -16.48
N VAL A 131 3.49 9.59 -16.29
CA VAL A 131 2.80 8.92 -17.41
C VAL A 131 1.84 9.86 -18.12
N HIS A 132 0.91 10.50 -17.39
CA HIS A 132 -0.05 11.43 -18.00
C HIS A 132 0.60 12.69 -18.58
N MET A 133 1.77 13.08 -18.07
CA MET A 133 2.55 14.22 -18.59
C MET A 133 3.54 13.83 -19.71
N GLY A 134 3.57 12.54 -20.08
CA GLY A 134 4.37 12.04 -21.20
C GLY A 134 5.87 11.90 -20.94
N TRP A 135 6.35 12.06 -19.70
CA TRP A 135 7.76 11.84 -19.31
C TRP A 135 8.14 10.36 -19.27
N ILE A 136 7.14 9.50 -19.02
CA ILE A 136 7.28 8.05 -18.98
C ILE A 136 6.20 7.45 -19.87
N ARG A 137 6.53 6.38 -20.59
CA ARG A 137 5.57 5.57 -21.33
C ARG A 137 5.68 4.11 -20.93
N VAL A 138 4.55 3.46 -20.77
CA VAL A 138 4.43 2.01 -20.60
C VAL A 138 3.72 1.42 -21.82
N THR A 139 4.23 0.31 -22.32
CA THR A 139 3.61 -0.48 -23.40
C THR A 139 3.71 -1.96 -23.08
N GLY A 140 2.96 -2.80 -23.82
CA GLY A 140 2.97 -4.25 -23.64
C GLY A 140 1.78 -4.76 -22.83
N ARG A 141 1.97 -5.87 -22.11
CA ARG A 141 0.91 -6.53 -21.33
C ARG A 141 1.37 -6.84 -19.92
N ALA A 142 0.61 -6.41 -18.93
CA ALA A 142 0.87 -6.74 -17.53
C ALA A 142 0.59 -8.24 -17.24
N PRO A 143 1.24 -8.82 -16.21
CA PRO A 143 2.30 -8.20 -15.41
C PRO A 143 3.69 -8.28 -16.07
N ASP A 144 4.00 -9.35 -16.79
CA ASP A 144 5.40 -9.68 -17.15
C ASP A 144 5.89 -9.08 -18.47
N GLY A 145 5.00 -8.64 -19.35
CA GLY A 145 5.31 -8.18 -20.70
C GLY A 145 5.42 -6.67 -20.85
N LEU A 146 5.71 -5.94 -19.77
CA LEU A 146 5.76 -4.48 -19.77
C LEU A 146 7.10 -3.95 -20.28
N ARG A 147 7.03 -2.93 -21.14
CA ARG A 147 8.18 -2.13 -21.59
C ARG A 147 8.01 -0.69 -21.14
N TRP A 148 9.01 -0.20 -20.41
CA TRP A 148 9.06 1.16 -19.89
C TRP A 148 10.06 2.01 -20.69
N GLU A 149 9.60 3.16 -21.15
CA GLU A 149 10.45 4.21 -21.72
C GLU A 149 10.47 5.38 -20.72
N LEU A 150 11.68 5.76 -20.26
CA LEU A 150 11.90 6.80 -19.26
C LEU A 150 12.60 8.01 -19.89
N GLY A 151 12.41 9.20 -19.32
CA GLY A 151 13.09 10.42 -19.76
C GLY A 151 12.62 10.93 -21.13
N LEU A 152 11.38 10.62 -21.49
CA LEU A 152 10.74 11.21 -22.65
C LEU A 152 10.56 12.71 -22.40
N GLY A 153 10.77 13.57 -23.40
CA GLY A 153 10.37 14.98 -23.27
C GLY A 153 8.85 15.07 -23.19
N ALA A 154 8.31 15.96 -22.35
CA ALA A 154 6.89 16.27 -22.34
C ALA A 154 6.41 16.49 -23.78
N ARG A 155 5.45 15.69 -24.23
CA ARG A 155 4.84 15.91 -25.55
C ARG A 155 4.11 17.25 -25.47
N ALA A 156 4.53 18.19 -26.33
CA ALA A 156 3.80 19.43 -26.59
C ALA A 156 2.40 19.14 -27.14
#